data_AF-A0A819QBS3-F1
#
_entry.id   AF-A0A819QBS3-F1
#
_cell.length_a   1.000
_cell.length_b   1.000
_cell.length_c   1.000
_cell.angle_alpha   90.00
_cell.angle_beta   90.00
_cell.angle_gamma   90.00
#
_symmetry.space_group_name_H-M   'P 1'
#
loop_
_entity.id
_entity.type
_entity.pdbx_description
1 polymer ?
#
loop_
_entity_poly.entity_id
_entity_poly.type
_entity_poly.pdbx_seq_one_letter_code
_entity_poly.pdbx_strand_id
1 'polypeptide(L)'
;GRLILLDLYSEALPQYLLFESFYGHYYIWNMLHDFGGNNFLFGSLISITNGPQSARNFSGDHMIGVGITMEGINQNEIMYEFALEQSWRSPLNNIELNDWLIGFVIRRYTGDHSIPNSALSAWQLLGNSIYLRNVRADRPIILSRPRLNIEQNIYFDIQCLFLAWELLVNASNELNSDLFRYDLVDITKEILQYKFVNVYIQFMSAYNQSDLYGVSTQAAILVDILTDIELVLASDRRFLLGNWIQDALQFAQNEENIHFYNLLLNFNYYAQRWNVFFDVVIKSLIEGHSIDSNLLNKRLFLEAELPFFMLDIKKYPTNTQGDSIMIVRQLFNKYHSSLNDFFLKVKTTRKIFPLKYYFDET
;
A
#
# COMPACT_ATOMS: atom_id res chain seq x y z
N GLY A 1 -14.82 36.11 3.45
CA GLY A 1 -15.32 36.30 2.06
C GLY A 1 -16.53 35.41 1.77
N ARG A 2 -17.08 35.43 0.54
CA ARG A 2 -18.16 34.50 0.09
C ARG A 2 -17.64 33.20 -0.54
N LEU A 3 -16.33 33.08 -0.70
CA LEU A 3 -15.64 31.92 -1.25
C LEU A 3 -14.96 31.16 -0.12
N ILE A 4 -15.14 29.83 -0.11
CA ILE A 4 -14.41 28.88 0.72
C ILE A 4 -13.60 28.01 -0.23
N LEU A 5 -12.27 28.01 -0.09
CA LEU A 5 -11.38 27.17 -0.86
C LEU A 5 -11.10 25.86 -0.12
N LEU A 6 -10.98 24.77 -0.87
CA LEU A 6 -10.41 23.53 -0.37
C LEU A 6 -8.95 23.51 -0.81
N ASP A 7 -8.04 23.72 0.14
CA ASP A 7 -6.63 23.44 -0.13
C ASP A 7 -6.47 21.92 -0.14
N LEU A 8 -6.43 21.35 -1.36
CA LEU A 8 -6.84 19.98 -1.58
C LEU A 8 -5.79 18.95 -1.12
N TYR A 9 -4.52 19.34 -1.05
CA TYR A 9 -3.39 18.46 -0.73
C TYR A 9 -2.46 19.12 0.29
N SER A 10 -3.04 19.67 1.35
CA SER A 10 -2.33 20.53 2.30
C SER A 10 -1.28 19.80 3.14
N GLU A 11 -1.39 18.48 3.31
CA GLU A 11 -0.44 17.69 4.09
C GLU A 11 0.91 17.51 3.40
N ALA A 12 0.96 17.69 2.07
CA ALA A 12 2.18 17.52 1.28
C ALA A 12 2.53 18.74 0.41
N LEU A 13 1.54 19.37 -0.22
CA LEU A 13 1.71 20.53 -1.10
C LEU A 13 0.73 21.66 -0.70
N PRO A 14 0.88 22.26 0.49
CA PRO A 14 0.00 23.33 0.97
C PRO A 14 0.03 24.57 0.07
N GLN A 15 -1.11 24.88 -0.55
CA GLN A 15 -1.23 26.06 -1.41
C GLN A 15 -1.46 27.33 -0.60
N TYR A 16 -1.95 27.22 0.65
CA TYR A 16 -2.17 28.39 1.51
C TYR A 16 -0.87 29.17 1.79
N LEU A 17 0.30 28.52 1.75
CA LEU A 17 1.61 29.19 1.90
C LEU A 17 1.93 30.03 0.66
N LEU A 18 1.75 29.46 -0.53
CA LEU A 18 2.07 30.11 -1.81
C LEU A 18 1.18 31.32 -2.09
N PHE A 19 -0.10 31.23 -1.72
CA PHE A 19 -1.09 32.27 -1.99
C PHE A 19 -1.38 33.16 -0.77
N GLU A 20 -0.46 33.21 0.21
CA GLU A 20 -0.57 34.07 1.40
C GLU A 20 -1.95 33.98 2.08
N SER A 21 -2.37 32.76 2.42
CA SER A 21 -3.72 32.46 2.92
C SER A 21 -4.83 32.77 1.92
N PHE A 22 -4.61 32.42 0.66
CA PHE A 22 -5.52 32.66 -0.47
C PHE A 22 -6.02 34.11 -0.53
N TYR A 23 -5.12 35.07 -0.33
CA TYR A 23 -5.42 36.51 -0.35
C TYR A 23 -6.57 36.93 0.60
N GLY A 24 -6.69 36.25 1.75
CA GLY A 24 -7.71 36.53 2.77
C GLY A 24 -9.07 35.87 2.51
N HIS A 25 -9.16 34.93 1.57
CA HIS A 25 -10.33 34.07 1.44
C HIS A 25 -10.33 32.97 2.50
N TYR A 26 -11.51 32.51 2.89
CA TYR A 26 -11.61 31.38 3.82
C TYR A 26 -11.19 30.09 3.13
N TYR A 27 -10.53 29.19 3.85
CA TYR A 27 -10.17 27.89 3.33
C TYR A 27 -10.23 26.78 4.38
N ILE A 28 -10.28 25.55 3.88
CA ILE A 28 -10.21 24.31 4.65
C ILE A 28 -8.88 23.63 4.29
N TRP A 29 -8.11 23.26 5.31
CA TRP A 29 -6.92 22.42 5.16
C TRP A 29 -7.37 20.99 4.93
N ASN A 30 -6.95 20.33 3.85
CA ASN A 30 -7.36 18.96 3.60
C ASN A 30 -6.15 18.02 3.54
N MET A 31 -6.36 16.82 4.08
CA MET A 31 -5.49 15.70 3.80
C MET A 31 -6.03 14.95 2.57
N LEU A 32 -5.29 14.98 1.46
CA LEU A 32 -5.64 14.20 0.27
C LEU A 32 -5.35 12.73 0.52
N HIS A 33 -4.14 12.42 0.98
CA HIS A 33 -3.61 11.09 1.22
C HIS A 33 -3.57 10.21 -0.03
N ASP A 34 -4.70 9.69 -0.48
CA ASP A 34 -4.79 8.66 -1.53
C ASP A 34 -5.12 9.21 -2.93
N PHE A 35 -4.45 8.62 -3.92
CA PHE A 35 -4.64 8.88 -5.35
C PHE A 35 -5.09 7.59 -6.05
N GLY A 36 -6.26 7.61 -6.68
CA GLY A 36 -6.79 6.49 -7.46
C GLY A 36 -7.16 5.23 -6.67
N GLY A 37 -7.34 5.30 -5.34
CA GLY A 37 -7.72 4.15 -4.52
C GLY A 37 -6.63 3.09 -4.40
N ASN A 38 -5.37 3.50 -4.29
CA ASN A 38 -4.28 2.54 -4.14
C ASN A 38 -4.26 1.98 -2.71
N ASN A 39 -4.12 0.67 -2.59
CA ASN A 39 -4.29 -0.04 -1.32
C ASN A 39 -2.98 -0.43 -0.63
N PHE A 40 -1.84 0.19 -0.94
CA PHE A 40 -0.58 -0.06 -0.22
C PHE A 40 -0.49 0.81 1.04
N LEU A 41 0.34 0.39 2.00
CA LEU A 41 0.49 1.10 3.25
C LEU A 41 1.33 2.37 3.07
N PHE A 42 0.79 3.53 3.43
CA PHE A 42 1.54 4.78 3.48
C PHE A 42 0.80 5.85 4.31
N GLY A 43 1.53 6.88 4.70
CA GLY A 43 0.95 8.07 5.33
C GLY A 43 2.00 8.89 6.05
N SER A 44 1.60 10.10 6.48
CA SER A 44 2.43 10.92 7.37
C SER A 44 1.63 11.44 8.56
N LEU A 45 1.75 10.72 9.68
CA LEU A 45 1.22 11.16 10.97
C LEU A 45 1.84 12.50 11.38
N ILE A 46 3.13 12.74 11.11
CA ILE A 46 3.78 14.03 11.41
C ILE A 46 3.13 15.18 10.64
N SER A 47 2.84 15.02 9.34
CA SER A 47 2.18 16.07 8.56
C SER A 47 0.80 16.41 9.12
N ILE A 48 0.04 15.40 9.56
CA ILE A 48 -1.30 15.58 10.11
C ILE A 48 -1.25 16.22 11.50
N THR A 49 -0.29 15.82 12.33
CA THR A 49 -0.11 16.38 13.68
C THR A 49 0.22 17.88 13.63
N ASN A 50 1.08 18.29 12.69
CA ASN A 50 1.60 19.66 12.65
C ASN A 50 0.89 20.58 11.64
N GLY A 51 0.30 20.01 10.59
CA GLY A 51 -0.24 20.73 9.45
C GLY A 51 -1.37 21.68 9.82
N PRO A 52 -2.47 21.20 10.41
CA PRO A 52 -3.60 22.05 10.77
C PRO A 52 -3.24 23.20 11.72
N GLN A 53 -2.37 22.96 12.72
CA GLN A 53 -1.95 24.03 13.61
C GLN A 53 -1.02 25.03 12.92
N SER A 54 -0.06 24.56 12.12
CA SER A 54 0.82 25.44 11.33
C SER A 54 0.00 26.33 10.40
N ALA A 55 -1.01 25.75 9.74
CA ALA A 55 -1.93 26.47 8.88
C ALA A 55 -2.76 27.50 9.65
N ARG A 56 -3.27 27.15 10.84
CA ARG A 56 -4.01 28.08 11.70
C ARG A 56 -3.14 29.23 12.20
N ASN A 57 -1.91 28.95 12.62
CA ASN A 57 -0.95 29.96 13.08
C ASN A 57 -0.57 30.94 11.96
N PHE A 58 -0.44 30.44 10.73
CA PHE A 58 -0.10 31.26 9.56
C PHE A 58 -1.28 32.13 9.09
N SER A 59 -2.48 31.54 9.04
CA SER A 59 -3.65 32.15 8.39
C SER A 59 -4.60 32.91 9.33
N GLY A 60 -4.47 32.72 10.65
CA GLY A 60 -5.43 33.23 11.63
C GLY A 60 -6.83 32.70 11.35
N ASP A 61 -7.82 33.59 11.39
CA ASP A 61 -9.25 33.26 11.21
C ASP A 61 -9.64 32.89 9.76
N HIS A 62 -8.69 32.87 8.82
CA HIS A 62 -8.94 32.49 7.43
C HIS A 62 -8.96 30.96 7.22
N MET A 63 -8.25 30.21 8.07
CA MET A 63 -8.39 28.75 8.10
C MET A 63 -9.59 28.37 8.96
N ILE A 64 -10.66 27.91 8.32
CA ILE A 64 -11.95 27.67 8.98
C ILE A 64 -12.32 26.19 9.17
N GLY A 65 -11.45 25.27 8.77
CA GLY A 65 -11.71 23.84 8.93
C GLY A 65 -10.55 22.92 8.56
N VAL A 66 -10.73 21.65 8.91
CA VAL A 66 -9.89 20.51 8.54
C VAL A 66 -10.78 19.51 7.79
N GLY A 67 -10.26 18.92 6.71
CA GLY A 67 -10.99 17.96 5.89
C GLY A 67 -10.11 16.84 5.36
N ILE A 68 -10.76 15.92 4.65
CA ILE A 68 -10.16 14.76 3.98
C ILE A 68 -10.68 14.72 2.54
N THR A 69 -9.77 14.54 1.58
CA THR A 69 -10.04 14.70 0.13
C THR A 69 -9.42 13.59 -0.71
N MET A 70 -9.38 12.37 -0.15
CA MET A 70 -8.89 11.17 -0.84
C MET A 70 -9.68 10.84 -2.10
N GLU A 71 -8.98 10.38 -3.13
CA GLU A 71 -9.62 9.89 -4.37
C GLU A 71 -10.31 8.53 -4.17
N GLY A 72 -9.78 7.67 -3.28
CA GLY A 72 -10.38 6.40 -2.89
C GLY A 72 -10.40 6.17 -1.38
N ILE A 73 -11.46 5.51 -0.92
CA ILE A 73 -11.65 5.07 0.47
C ILE A 73 -11.39 3.56 0.61
N ASN A 74 -11.36 3.03 1.84
CA ASN A 74 -11.07 1.62 2.19
C ASN A 74 -9.57 1.23 2.22
N GLN A 75 -8.72 2.12 2.71
CA GLN A 75 -7.30 1.83 2.99
C GLN A 75 -6.79 2.74 4.12
N ASN A 76 -5.68 2.38 4.76
CA ASN A 76 -4.96 3.22 5.73
C ASN A 76 -5.87 3.95 6.76
N GLU A 77 -6.84 3.25 7.36
CA GLU A 77 -7.90 3.84 8.20
C GLU A 77 -7.36 4.68 9.38
N ILE A 78 -6.18 4.31 9.90
CA ILE A 78 -5.44 5.08 10.90
C ILE A 78 -5.23 6.54 10.51
N MET A 79 -4.95 6.81 9.23
CA MET A 79 -4.68 8.14 8.71
C MET A 79 -5.93 9.01 8.74
N TYR A 80 -7.07 8.40 8.42
CA TYR A 80 -8.36 9.09 8.36
C TYR A 80 -8.95 9.35 9.74
N GLU A 81 -8.87 8.38 10.65
CA GLU A 81 -9.24 8.59 12.05
C GLU A 81 -8.40 9.73 12.64
N PHE A 82 -7.08 9.70 12.43
CA PHE A 82 -6.19 10.71 12.97
C PHE A 82 -6.42 12.10 12.38
N ALA A 83 -6.65 12.21 11.07
CA ALA A 83 -6.90 13.49 10.40
C ALA A 83 -8.20 14.14 10.88
N LEU A 84 -9.28 13.36 11.04
CA LEU A 84 -10.56 13.87 11.52
C LEU A 84 -10.51 14.29 12.99
N GLU A 85 -9.69 13.63 13.81
CA GLU A 85 -9.47 14.02 15.20
C GLU A 85 -8.77 15.39 15.35
N GLN A 86 -8.02 15.86 14.35
CA GLN A 86 -7.26 17.12 14.46
C GLN A 86 -8.14 18.36 14.69
N SER A 87 -9.42 18.30 14.32
CA SER A 87 -10.37 19.40 14.60
C SER A 87 -10.55 19.68 16.09
N TRP A 88 -10.27 18.69 16.95
CA TRP A 88 -10.52 18.72 18.39
C TRP A 88 -9.24 18.63 19.23
N ARG A 89 -8.07 18.65 18.60
CA ARG A 89 -6.78 18.42 19.28
C ARG A 89 -5.82 19.58 19.09
N SER A 90 -4.95 19.75 20.08
CA SER A 90 -3.68 20.46 19.92
C SER A 90 -2.64 19.52 19.28
N PRO A 91 -1.59 20.04 18.62
CA PRO A 91 -0.52 19.21 18.09
C PRO A 91 0.10 18.31 19.16
N LEU A 92 0.34 17.06 18.78
CA LEU A 92 0.97 16.06 19.63
C LEU A 92 2.50 16.08 19.44
N ASN A 93 3.25 15.94 20.52
CA ASN A 93 4.65 15.55 20.44
C ASN A 93 4.79 14.03 20.18
N ASN A 94 6.02 13.54 20.00
CA ASN A 94 6.26 12.13 19.69
C ASN A 94 5.77 11.15 20.76
N ILE A 95 5.77 11.54 22.04
CA ILE A 95 5.28 10.69 23.14
C ILE A 95 3.76 10.60 23.05
N GLU A 96 3.10 11.75 22.90
CA GLU A 96 1.64 11.83 22.79
C GLU A 96 1.10 11.12 21.53
N LEU A 97 1.87 11.14 20.42
CA LEU A 97 1.55 10.37 19.23
C LEU A 97 1.61 8.86 19.49
N ASN A 98 2.61 8.38 20.24
CA ASN A 98 2.68 6.97 20.63
C ASN A 98 1.54 6.57 21.56
N ASP A 99 1.14 7.43 22.48
CA ASP A 99 -0.02 7.20 23.35
C ASP A 99 -1.32 7.15 22.54
N TRP A 100 -1.46 8.02 21.54
CA TRP A 100 -2.59 7.98 20.62
C TRP A 100 -2.64 6.67 19.82
N LEU A 101 -1.49 6.21 19.31
CA LEU A 101 -1.38 4.91 18.62
C LEU A 101 -1.83 3.76 19.52
N ILE A 102 -1.41 3.73 20.79
CA ILE A 102 -1.86 2.71 21.74
C ILE A 102 -3.39 2.75 21.89
N GLY A 103 -3.96 3.95 22.06
CA GLY A 103 -5.40 4.14 22.17
C GLY A 103 -6.17 3.69 20.93
N PHE A 104 -5.66 4.01 19.74
CA PHE A 104 -6.23 3.57 18.45
C PHE A 104 -6.35 2.06 18.38
N VAL A 105 -5.26 1.33 18.69
CA VAL A 105 -5.23 -0.13 18.59
C VAL A 105 -6.17 -0.79 19.61
N ILE A 106 -6.24 -0.28 20.85
CA ILE A 106 -7.15 -0.80 21.88
C ILE A 106 -8.60 -0.66 21.42
N ARG A 107 -9.02 0.54 21.00
CA ARG A 107 -10.38 0.78 20.51
C ARG A 107 -10.72 -0.10 19.31
N ARG A 108 -9.77 -0.23 18.39
CA ARG A 108 -9.93 -0.97 17.13
C ARG A 108 -10.07 -2.48 17.33
N TYR A 109 -9.30 -3.09 18.23
CA TYR A 109 -9.24 -4.55 18.34
C TYR A 109 -10.06 -5.13 19.46
N THR A 110 -10.14 -4.44 20.59
CA THR A 110 -10.67 -5.01 21.83
C THR A 110 -11.78 -4.17 22.45
N GLY A 111 -12.00 -2.94 22.02
CA GLY A 111 -13.10 -2.09 22.52
C GLY A 111 -13.05 -1.94 24.05
N ASP A 112 -11.88 -1.61 24.59
CA ASP A 112 -11.54 -1.40 26.01
C ASP A 112 -11.16 -2.65 26.84
N HIS A 113 -10.91 -3.79 26.20
CA HIS A 113 -10.37 -4.99 26.87
C HIS A 113 -8.84 -5.09 26.75
N SER A 114 -8.24 -5.99 27.54
CA SER A 114 -6.81 -6.30 27.52
C SER A 114 -6.33 -6.59 26.09
N ILE A 115 -5.23 -5.94 25.71
CA ILE A 115 -4.61 -6.09 24.39
C ILE A 115 -3.21 -6.72 24.54
N PRO A 116 -2.81 -7.66 23.66
CA PRO A 116 -1.46 -8.19 23.67
C PRO A 116 -0.43 -7.09 23.39
N ASN A 117 0.65 -7.05 24.18
CA ASN A 117 1.76 -6.11 23.97
C ASN A 117 2.35 -6.20 22.57
N SER A 118 2.30 -7.38 21.94
CA SER A 118 2.77 -7.58 20.57
C SER A 118 1.99 -6.73 19.56
N ALA A 119 0.66 -6.63 19.69
CA ALA A 119 -0.15 -5.79 18.80
C ALA A 119 0.20 -4.29 18.97
N LEU A 120 0.38 -3.84 20.21
CA LEU A 120 0.79 -2.46 20.51
C LEU A 120 2.16 -2.13 19.91
N SER A 121 3.16 -2.99 20.16
CA SER A 121 4.51 -2.82 19.63
C SER A 121 4.54 -2.84 18.10
N ALA A 122 3.70 -3.66 17.46
CA ALA A 122 3.60 -3.68 16.00
C ALA A 122 3.14 -2.33 15.44
N TRP A 123 2.07 -1.75 16.00
CA TRP A 123 1.56 -0.46 15.54
C TRP A 123 2.47 0.71 15.88
N GLN A 124 3.19 0.64 17.00
CA GLN A 124 4.26 1.62 17.27
C GLN A 124 5.36 1.55 16.20
N LEU A 125 5.76 0.35 15.76
CA LEU A 125 6.73 0.21 14.67
C LEU A 125 6.18 0.76 13.36
N LEU A 126 4.94 0.46 13.00
CA LEU A 126 4.31 0.98 11.77
C LEU A 126 4.16 2.51 11.80
N GLY A 127 3.62 3.04 12.91
CA GLY A 127 3.42 4.46 13.16
C GLY A 127 4.71 5.27 13.10
N ASN A 128 5.82 4.71 13.60
CA ASN A 128 7.15 5.33 13.59
C ASN A 128 7.98 4.97 12.34
N SER A 129 7.41 4.27 11.35
CA SER A 129 8.09 3.92 10.10
C SER A 129 7.26 4.31 8.87
N ILE A 130 6.47 3.37 8.33
CA ILE A 130 5.71 3.52 7.08
C ILE A 130 4.67 4.64 7.13
N TYR A 131 4.16 4.96 8.32
CA TYR A 131 3.18 6.04 8.54
C TYR A 131 3.78 7.34 9.05
N LEU A 132 5.11 7.46 9.17
CA LEU A 132 5.69 8.61 9.87
C LEU A 132 5.92 9.82 8.94
N ARG A 133 6.45 9.59 7.72
CA ARG A 133 7.13 10.64 6.95
C ARG A 133 6.37 11.11 5.72
N ASN A 134 6.50 12.40 5.45
CA ASN A 134 5.95 13.05 4.27
C ASN A 134 6.82 12.74 3.05
N VAL A 135 6.56 11.61 2.42
CA VAL A 135 7.15 11.25 1.13
C VAL A 135 6.03 10.67 0.28
N ARG A 136 5.94 11.09 -0.97
CA ARG A 136 5.09 10.41 -1.95
C ARG A 136 5.57 8.95 -2.04
N ALA A 137 4.71 8.03 -1.63
CA ALA A 137 5.02 6.62 -1.69
C ALA A 137 4.99 6.14 -3.15
N ASP A 138 6.04 5.41 -3.54
CA ASP A 138 6.07 4.73 -4.83
C ASP A 138 5.12 3.53 -4.78
N ARG A 139 4.25 3.42 -5.78
CA ARG A 139 3.41 2.24 -5.96
C ARG A 139 4.30 0.99 -6.01
N PRO A 140 3.98 -0.09 -5.28
CA PRO A 140 4.70 -1.35 -5.35
C PRO A 140 4.90 -1.84 -6.79
N ILE A 141 6.11 -2.30 -7.14
CA ILE A 141 6.42 -2.70 -8.53
C ILE A 141 5.46 -3.74 -9.07
N ILE A 142 4.95 -4.64 -8.22
CA ILE A 142 3.97 -5.68 -8.58
C ILE A 142 2.71 -5.10 -9.25
N LEU A 143 2.31 -3.87 -8.87
CA LEU A 143 1.16 -3.15 -9.42
C LEU A 143 1.52 -2.34 -10.68
N SER A 144 2.80 -2.23 -11.01
CA SER A 144 3.28 -1.52 -12.19
C SER A 144 3.25 -2.41 -13.43
N ARG A 145 3.29 -1.79 -14.61
CA ARG A 145 3.47 -2.53 -15.86
C ARG A 145 4.90 -3.10 -15.89
N PRO A 146 5.09 -4.42 -16.08
CA PRO A 146 6.41 -5.04 -16.05
C PRO A 146 7.34 -4.49 -17.13
N ARG A 147 8.61 -4.29 -16.77
CA ARG A 147 9.70 -3.88 -17.64
C ARG A 147 11.03 -4.28 -17.01
N LEU A 148 12.12 -4.18 -17.76
CA LEU A 148 13.47 -4.39 -17.22
C LEU A 148 13.84 -3.25 -16.25
N ASN A 149 14.63 -3.58 -15.22
CA ASN A 149 15.25 -2.61 -14.31
C ASN A 149 14.25 -1.64 -13.64
N ILE A 150 13.10 -2.14 -13.16
CA ILE A 150 12.22 -1.33 -12.32
C ILE A 150 12.88 -1.14 -10.95
N GLU A 151 13.04 0.11 -10.55
CA GLU A 151 13.48 0.46 -9.19
C GLU A 151 12.25 0.66 -8.29
N GLN A 152 12.38 0.24 -7.03
CA GLN A 152 11.40 0.52 -5.97
C GLN A 152 12.05 1.45 -4.96
N ASN A 153 11.51 2.67 -4.79
CA ASN A 153 11.88 3.47 -3.65
C ASN A 153 11.19 2.92 -2.39
N ILE A 154 11.99 2.72 -1.34
CA ILE A 154 11.50 2.31 -0.01
C ILE A 154 11.88 3.43 0.96
N TYR A 155 10.91 4.29 1.25
CA TYR A 155 11.09 5.54 2.01
C TYR A 155 11.10 5.35 3.54
N PHE A 156 10.87 4.13 4.02
CA PHE A 156 10.84 3.77 5.44
C PHE A 156 11.87 2.65 5.76
N ASP A 157 12.02 2.36 7.05
CA ASP A 157 12.79 1.21 7.51
C ASP A 157 11.95 -0.07 7.37
N ILE A 158 12.26 -0.86 6.35
CA ILE A 158 11.54 -2.09 6.05
C ILE A 158 11.69 -3.16 7.15
N GLN A 159 12.72 -3.05 8.01
CA GLN A 159 12.84 -3.91 9.18
C GLN A 159 11.69 -3.66 10.16
N CYS A 160 11.23 -2.43 10.33
CA CYS A 160 10.08 -2.12 11.17
C CYS A 160 8.80 -2.80 10.66
N LEU A 161 8.58 -2.82 9.35
CA LEU A 161 7.43 -3.51 8.75
C LEU A 161 7.49 -5.02 8.99
N PHE A 162 8.66 -5.64 8.83
CA PHE A 162 8.85 -7.07 9.09
C PHE A 162 8.62 -7.44 10.56
N LEU A 163 9.24 -6.70 11.49
CA LEU A 163 9.06 -6.92 12.93
C LEU A 163 7.59 -6.69 13.34
N ALA A 164 6.92 -5.69 12.77
CA ALA A 164 5.50 -5.46 13.01
C ALA A 164 4.65 -6.65 12.54
N TRP A 165 4.96 -7.22 11.38
CA TRP A 165 4.29 -8.43 10.90
C TRP A 165 4.51 -9.63 11.82
N GLU A 166 5.74 -9.90 12.29
CA GLU A 166 6.01 -10.95 13.27
C GLU A 166 5.18 -10.78 14.55
N LEU A 167 5.14 -9.54 15.07
CA LEU A 167 4.40 -9.21 16.28
C LEU A 167 2.88 -9.38 16.11
N LEU A 168 2.32 -9.01 14.95
CA LEU A 168 0.90 -9.23 14.67
C LEU A 168 0.57 -10.70 14.47
N VAL A 169 1.44 -11.48 13.82
CA VAL A 169 1.28 -12.94 13.75
C VAL A 169 1.28 -13.55 15.15
N ASN A 170 2.15 -13.09 16.05
CA ASN A 170 2.10 -13.53 17.45
C ASN A 170 0.81 -13.08 18.16
N ALA A 171 0.36 -11.84 17.96
CA ALA A 171 -0.89 -11.33 18.53
C ALA A 171 -2.13 -12.12 18.06
N SER A 172 -2.07 -12.77 16.90
CA SER A 172 -3.15 -13.63 16.40
C SER A 172 -3.45 -14.85 17.27
N ASN A 173 -2.60 -15.15 18.27
CA ASN A 173 -2.90 -16.17 19.28
C ASN A 173 -4.01 -15.74 20.24
N GLU A 174 -4.20 -14.43 20.41
CA GLU A 174 -5.13 -13.83 21.38
C GLU A 174 -6.18 -12.95 20.70
N LEU A 175 -5.88 -12.40 19.51
CA LEU A 175 -6.76 -11.52 18.75
C LEU A 175 -7.38 -12.23 17.54
N ASN A 176 -8.69 -12.07 17.37
CA ASN A 176 -9.45 -12.58 16.22
C ASN A 176 -10.63 -11.66 15.82
N SER A 177 -10.60 -10.38 16.20
CA SER A 177 -11.64 -9.43 15.79
C SER A 177 -11.58 -9.15 14.28
N ASP A 178 -12.70 -8.78 13.68
CA ASP A 178 -12.78 -8.52 12.23
C ASP A 178 -11.79 -7.44 11.78
N LEU A 179 -11.57 -6.39 12.58
CA LEU A 179 -10.59 -5.33 12.27
C LEU A 179 -9.15 -5.80 12.45
N PHE A 180 -8.87 -6.68 13.41
CA PHE A 180 -7.55 -7.31 13.52
C PHE A 180 -7.24 -8.19 12.30
N ARG A 181 -8.22 -8.99 11.84
CA ARG A 181 -8.07 -9.83 10.64
C ARG A 181 -7.79 -9.00 9.38
N TYR A 182 -8.43 -7.84 9.26
CA TYR A 182 -8.18 -6.89 8.18
C TYR A 182 -6.73 -6.42 8.14
N ASP A 183 -6.26 -5.87 9.26
CA ASP A 183 -4.91 -5.30 9.31
C ASP A 183 -3.86 -6.39 9.15
N LEU A 184 -4.11 -7.59 9.69
CA LEU A 184 -3.22 -8.74 9.52
C LEU A 184 -3.10 -9.16 8.05
N VAL A 185 -4.21 -9.18 7.31
CA VAL A 185 -4.21 -9.44 5.85
C VAL A 185 -3.49 -8.32 5.10
N ASP A 186 -3.81 -7.06 5.38
CA ASP A 186 -3.24 -5.91 4.67
C ASP A 186 -1.71 -5.84 4.84
N ILE A 187 -1.23 -6.01 6.08
CA ILE A 187 0.19 -6.00 6.41
C ILE A 187 0.90 -7.22 5.82
N THR A 188 0.27 -8.39 5.82
CA THR A 188 0.84 -9.59 5.17
C THR A 188 0.99 -9.37 3.66
N LYS A 189 -0.04 -8.82 3.00
CA LYS A 189 0.05 -8.44 1.59
C LYS A 189 1.20 -7.45 1.37
N GLU A 190 1.33 -6.41 2.19
CA GLU A 190 2.42 -5.43 2.08
C GLU A 190 3.81 -6.09 2.18
N ILE A 191 4.01 -7.01 3.15
CA ILE A 191 5.25 -7.79 3.28
C ILE A 191 5.57 -8.58 2.01
N LEU A 192 4.58 -9.26 1.44
CA LEU A 192 4.77 -10.04 0.22
C LEU A 192 5.06 -9.17 -1.00
N GLN A 193 4.52 -7.96 -1.07
CA GLN A 193 4.86 -7.00 -2.12
C GLN A 193 6.34 -6.61 -2.04
N TYR A 194 6.91 -6.42 -0.85
CA TYR A 194 8.36 -6.20 -0.72
C TYR A 194 9.20 -7.45 -0.90
N LYS A 195 8.67 -8.64 -0.57
CA LYS A 195 9.31 -9.92 -0.93
C LYS A 195 9.44 -10.02 -2.46
N PHE A 196 8.41 -9.62 -3.21
CA PHE A 196 8.43 -9.58 -4.66
C PHE A 196 9.55 -8.68 -5.18
N VAL A 197 9.73 -7.47 -4.61
CA VAL A 197 10.82 -6.54 -4.97
C VAL A 197 12.20 -7.19 -4.80
N ASN A 198 12.44 -7.85 -3.67
CA ASN A 198 13.69 -8.56 -3.42
C ASN A 198 13.97 -9.64 -4.49
N VAL A 199 12.99 -10.50 -4.76
CA VAL A 199 13.14 -11.58 -5.74
C VAL A 199 13.31 -11.01 -7.16
N TYR A 200 12.64 -9.90 -7.48
CA TYR A 200 12.79 -9.20 -8.76
C TYR A 200 14.23 -8.68 -8.97
N ILE A 201 14.88 -8.16 -7.92
CA ILE A 201 16.30 -7.76 -7.99
C ILE A 201 17.18 -8.97 -8.32
N GLN A 202 16.92 -10.13 -7.72
CA GLN A 202 17.66 -11.37 -8.01
C GLN A 202 17.40 -11.87 -9.44
N PHE A 203 16.15 -11.79 -9.90
CA PHE A 203 15.76 -12.07 -11.28
C PHE A 203 16.53 -11.21 -12.28
N MET A 204 16.61 -9.89 -12.04
CA MET A 204 17.35 -8.97 -12.90
C MET A 204 18.86 -9.20 -12.84
N SER A 205 19.41 -9.57 -11.68
CA SER A 205 20.81 -9.96 -11.54
C SER A 205 21.15 -11.19 -12.38
N ALA A 206 20.30 -12.24 -12.34
CA ALA A 206 20.46 -13.43 -13.16
C ALA A 206 20.35 -13.11 -14.66
N TYR A 207 19.40 -12.25 -15.04
CA TYR A 207 19.25 -11.78 -16.43
C TYR A 207 20.50 -11.07 -16.92
N ASN A 208 21.06 -10.14 -16.13
CA ASN A 208 22.28 -9.41 -16.47
C ASN A 208 23.52 -10.32 -16.59
N GLN A 209 23.51 -11.48 -15.93
CA GLN A 209 24.55 -12.51 -16.02
C GLN A 209 24.29 -13.54 -17.13
N SER A 210 23.19 -13.38 -17.89
CA SER A 210 22.72 -14.38 -18.86
C SER A 210 22.51 -15.78 -18.26
N ASP A 211 22.18 -15.84 -16.95
CA ASP A 211 21.90 -17.09 -16.24
C ASP A 211 20.45 -17.52 -16.45
N LEU A 212 20.22 -18.33 -17.49
CA LEU A 212 18.88 -18.85 -17.83
C LEU A 212 18.24 -19.65 -16.69
N TYR A 213 19.04 -20.42 -15.95
CA TYR A 213 18.53 -21.23 -14.84
C TYR A 213 18.13 -20.35 -13.66
N GLY A 214 18.96 -19.36 -13.33
CA GLY A 214 18.66 -18.35 -12.32
C GLY A 214 17.40 -17.56 -12.67
N VAL A 215 17.28 -17.05 -13.89
CA VAL A 215 16.09 -16.31 -14.36
C VAL A 215 14.83 -17.16 -14.23
N SER A 216 14.86 -18.42 -14.70
CA SER A 216 13.70 -19.32 -14.64
C SER A 216 13.30 -19.64 -13.20
N THR A 217 14.29 -19.84 -12.32
CA THR A 217 14.06 -20.10 -10.89
C THR A 217 13.42 -18.90 -10.20
N GLN A 218 13.96 -17.69 -10.41
CA GLN A 218 13.43 -16.48 -9.79
C GLN A 218 12.04 -16.11 -10.36
N ALA A 219 11.79 -16.34 -11.65
CA ALA A 219 10.46 -16.17 -12.25
C ALA A 219 9.41 -17.05 -11.55
N ALA A 220 9.73 -18.33 -11.32
CA ALA A 220 8.82 -19.24 -10.62
C ALA A 220 8.51 -18.76 -9.20
N ILE A 221 9.51 -18.25 -8.46
CA ILE A 221 9.31 -17.68 -7.12
C ILE A 221 8.43 -16.42 -7.17
N LEU A 222 8.61 -15.55 -8.17
CA LEU A 222 7.79 -14.35 -8.35
C LEU A 222 6.31 -14.70 -8.61
N VAL A 223 6.05 -15.73 -9.41
CA VAL A 223 4.69 -16.24 -9.68
C VAL A 223 4.08 -16.88 -8.43
N ASP A 224 4.88 -17.60 -7.65
CA ASP A 224 4.46 -18.18 -6.37
C ASP A 224 4.06 -17.08 -5.35
N ILE A 225 4.82 -15.99 -5.27
CA ILE A 225 4.47 -14.82 -4.43
C ILE A 225 3.15 -14.17 -4.91
N LEU A 226 2.94 -14.02 -6.22
CA LEU A 226 1.69 -13.51 -6.78
C LEU A 226 0.49 -14.38 -6.39
N THR A 227 0.68 -15.70 -6.38
CA THR A 227 -0.34 -16.68 -5.98
C THR A 227 -0.64 -16.58 -4.48
N ASP A 228 0.38 -16.43 -3.65
CA ASP A 228 0.22 -16.29 -2.20
C ASP A 228 -0.43 -14.96 -1.79
N ILE A 229 -0.18 -13.88 -2.54
CA ILE A 229 -0.90 -12.62 -2.37
C ILE A 229 -2.38 -12.80 -2.69
N GLU A 230 -2.74 -13.50 -3.78
CA GLU A 230 -4.14 -13.81 -4.07
C GLU A 230 -4.77 -14.65 -2.94
N LEU A 231 -4.04 -15.65 -2.44
CA LEU A 231 -4.51 -16.52 -1.36
C LEU A 231 -4.85 -15.73 -0.09
N VAL A 232 -3.97 -14.82 0.36
CA VAL A 232 -4.23 -14.04 1.58
C VAL A 232 -5.35 -13.02 1.37
N LEU A 233 -5.45 -12.39 0.20
CA LEU A 233 -6.51 -11.43 -0.10
C LEU A 233 -7.87 -12.10 -0.24
N ALA A 234 -7.92 -13.31 -0.78
CA ALA A 234 -9.16 -14.09 -0.90
C ALA A 234 -9.77 -14.48 0.46
N SER A 235 -8.99 -14.41 1.55
CA SER A 235 -9.41 -14.79 2.89
C SER A 235 -10.27 -13.74 3.62
N ASP A 236 -10.41 -12.53 3.05
CA ASP A 236 -11.17 -11.44 3.66
C ASP A 236 -12.01 -10.67 2.63
N ARG A 237 -13.30 -10.51 2.93
CA ARG A 237 -14.30 -9.96 2.00
C ARG A 237 -13.95 -8.55 1.50
N ARG A 238 -13.20 -7.78 2.29
CA ARG A 238 -12.84 -6.39 1.98
C ARG A 238 -11.83 -6.27 0.85
N PHE A 239 -11.14 -7.36 0.52
CA PHE A 239 -10.16 -7.41 -0.58
C PHE A 239 -10.68 -8.15 -1.82
N LEU A 240 -11.93 -8.63 -1.78
CA LEU A 240 -12.55 -9.32 -2.90
C LEU A 240 -13.12 -8.33 -3.91
N LEU A 241 -12.57 -8.35 -5.13
CA LEU A 241 -13.11 -7.53 -6.21
C LEU A 241 -14.53 -7.94 -6.61
N GLY A 242 -14.89 -9.21 -6.42
CA GLY A 242 -16.26 -9.70 -6.67
C GLY A 242 -17.34 -8.88 -5.95
N ASN A 243 -17.05 -8.33 -4.77
CA ASN A 243 -17.99 -7.48 -4.04
C ASN A 243 -18.22 -6.13 -4.72
N TRP A 244 -17.14 -5.45 -5.13
CA TRP A 244 -17.24 -4.18 -5.87
C TRP A 244 -18.00 -4.33 -7.20
N ILE A 245 -17.77 -5.45 -7.89
CA ILE A 245 -18.49 -5.81 -9.12
C ILE A 245 -19.96 -6.07 -8.82
N GLN A 246 -20.24 -6.85 -7.79
CA GLN A 246 -21.61 -7.18 -7.39
C GLN A 246 -22.38 -5.90 -7.03
N ASP A 247 -21.76 -4.97 -6.32
CA ASP A 247 -22.35 -3.67 -6.01
C ASP A 247 -22.65 -2.89 -7.30
N ALA A 248 -21.69 -2.82 -8.23
CA ALA A 248 -21.90 -2.15 -9.52
C ALA A 248 -23.02 -2.80 -10.36
N LEU A 249 -23.12 -4.13 -10.35
CA LEU A 249 -24.19 -4.88 -11.01
C LEU A 249 -25.56 -4.64 -10.37
N GLN A 250 -25.63 -4.46 -9.05
CA GLN A 250 -26.88 -4.09 -8.37
C GLN A 250 -27.37 -2.69 -8.77
N PHE A 251 -26.46 -1.77 -9.11
CA PHE A 251 -26.82 -0.45 -9.64
C PHE A 251 -27.23 -0.45 -11.11
N ALA A 252 -26.77 -1.44 -11.89
CA ALA A 252 -27.11 -1.57 -13.30
C ALA A 252 -28.55 -2.07 -13.48
N GLN A 253 -29.51 -1.13 -13.66
CA GLN A 253 -30.94 -1.45 -13.81
C GLN A 253 -31.30 -2.27 -15.07
N ASN A 254 -30.40 -2.43 -16.04
CA ASN A 254 -30.61 -3.15 -17.31
C ASN A 254 -29.47 -4.15 -17.59
N GLU A 255 -29.83 -5.36 -18.04
CA GLU A 255 -28.90 -6.47 -18.31
C GLU A 255 -27.85 -6.17 -19.39
N GLU A 256 -28.10 -5.23 -20.32
CA GLU A 256 -27.15 -4.88 -21.39
C GLU A 256 -25.84 -4.24 -20.88
N ASN A 257 -25.84 -3.61 -19.70
CA ASN A 257 -24.66 -2.98 -19.13
C ASN A 257 -23.79 -3.95 -18.31
N ILE A 258 -24.22 -5.19 -18.09
CA ILE A 258 -23.55 -6.17 -17.23
C ILE A 258 -22.16 -6.55 -17.78
N HIS A 259 -21.91 -6.43 -19.09
CA HIS A 259 -20.62 -6.76 -19.69
C HIS A 259 -19.46 -5.85 -19.26
N PHE A 260 -19.72 -4.67 -18.68
CA PHE A 260 -18.65 -3.74 -18.30
C PHE A 260 -18.10 -3.93 -16.88
N TYR A 261 -18.74 -4.75 -16.04
CA TYR A 261 -18.48 -4.70 -14.60
C TYR A 261 -17.58 -5.80 -14.03
N ASN A 262 -17.10 -6.80 -14.79
CA ASN A 262 -16.28 -7.88 -14.23
C ASN A 262 -14.77 -7.57 -14.27
N LEU A 263 -14.09 -7.45 -13.12
CA LEU A 263 -12.62 -7.40 -13.00
C LEU A 263 -12.11 -8.28 -11.82
N LEU A 264 -10.98 -8.99 -11.91
CA LEU A 264 -10.14 -9.48 -10.77
C LEU A 264 -8.71 -8.97 -10.94
N LEU A 265 -8.25 -8.04 -10.10
CA LEU A 265 -7.01 -7.31 -10.37
C LEU A 265 -5.74 -8.14 -10.14
N ASN A 266 -5.69 -9.04 -9.15
CA ASN A 266 -4.43 -9.69 -8.74
C ASN A 266 -3.99 -10.88 -9.60
N PHE A 267 -4.67 -12.02 -9.56
CA PHE A 267 -4.21 -13.16 -10.35
C PHE A 267 -4.48 -13.01 -11.87
N ASN A 268 -5.65 -12.53 -12.25
CA ASN A 268 -6.05 -12.51 -13.67
C ASN A 268 -5.48 -11.31 -14.45
N TYR A 269 -4.98 -10.28 -13.76
CA TYR A 269 -4.40 -9.10 -14.41
C TYR A 269 -2.93 -8.89 -14.05
N TYR A 270 -2.57 -8.67 -12.77
CA TYR A 270 -1.16 -8.47 -12.40
C TYR A 270 -0.31 -9.71 -12.70
N ALA A 271 -0.74 -10.92 -12.27
CA ALA A 271 0.07 -12.11 -12.50
C ALA A 271 0.20 -12.48 -13.99
N GLN A 272 -0.84 -12.26 -14.80
CA GLN A 272 -0.75 -12.47 -16.26
C GLN A 272 0.26 -11.53 -16.92
N ARG A 273 0.29 -10.24 -16.55
CA ARG A 273 1.29 -9.30 -17.07
C ARG A 273 2.71 -9.74 -16.71
N TRP A 274 2.92 -10.16 -15.46
CA TRP A 274 4.22 -10.65 -15.02
C TRP A 274 4.64 -11.95 -15.72
N ASN A 275 3.72 -12.89 -15.93
CA ASN A 275 3.97 -14.12 -16.69
C ASN A 275 4.42 -13.84 -18.12
N VAL A 276 3.72 -12.94 -18.83
CA VAL A 276 4.11 -12.51 -20.19
C VAL A 276 5.51 -11.91 -20.18
N PHE A 277 5.82 -11.07 -19.19
CA PHE A 277 7.15 -10.49 -19.06
C PHE A 277 8.24 -11.54 -18.81
N PHE A 278 8.02 -12.49 -17.89
CA PHE A 278 8.98 -13.56 -17.62
C PHE A 278 9.22 -14.44 -18.85
N ASP A 279 8.15 -14.78 -19.60
CA ASP A 279 8.25 -15.52 -20.86
C ASP A 279 9.10 -14.77 -21.90
N VAL A 280 8.87 -13.46 -22.07
CA VAL A 280 9.67 -12.62 -22.97
C VAL A 280 11.14 -12.62 -22.56
N VAL A 281 11.43 -12.45 -21.28
CA VAL A 281 12.82 -12.41 -20.76
C VAL A 281 13.52 -13.75 -20.99
N ILE A 282 12.87 -14.87 -20.66
CA ILE A 282 13.40 -16.21 -20.83
C ILE A 282 13.68 -16.51 -22.31
N LYS A 283 12.72 -16.21 -23.20
CA LYS A 283 12.90 -16.39 -24.66
C LYS A 283 14.04 -15.55 -25.20
N SER A 284 14.15 -14.30 -24.76
CA SER A 284 15.25 -13.40 -25.14
C SER A 284 16.62 -14.00 -24.82
N LEU A 285 16.76 -14.66 -23.67
CA LEU A 285 18.01 -15.33 -23.28
C LEU A 285 18.28 -16.60 -24.09
N ILE A 286 17.24 -17.39 -24.38
CA ILE A 286 17.37 -18.62 -25.19
C ILE A 286 17.79 -18.29 -26.63
N GLU A 287 17.19 -17.25 -27.21
CA GLU A 287 17.41 -16.85 -28.60
C GLU A 287 18.62 -15.91 -28.76
N GLY A 288 19.13 -15.34 -27.66
CA GLY A 288 20.29 -14.46 -27.66
C GLY A 288 20.04 -13.07 -28.25
N HIS A 289 18.79 -12.61 -28.27
CA HIS A 289 18.43 -11.27 -28.73
C HIS A 289 18.17 -10.32 -27.56
N SER A 290 18.14 -9.01 -27.83
CA SER A 290 17.72 -8.01 -26.84
C SER A 290 16.19 -7.87 -26.81
N ILE A 291 15.63 -7.49 -25.66
CA ILE A 291 14.19 -7.30 -25.51
C ILE A 291 13.77 -5.98 -26.15
N ASP A 292 12.94 -6.05 -27.20
CA ASP A 292 12.26 -4.88 -27.77
C ASP A 292 11.12 -4.43 -26.86
N SER A 293 11.24 -3.21 -26.32
CA SER A 293 10.25 -2.61 -25.43
C SER A 293 8.89 -2.40 -26.11
N ASN A 294 8.85 -2.10 -27.41
CA ASN A 294 7.59 -1.94 -28.15
C ASN A 294 6.88 -3.28 -28.31
N LEU A 295 7.63 -4.33 -28.63
CA LEU A 295 7.10 -5.68 -28.74
C LEU A 295 6.59 -6.18 -27.38
N LEU A 296 7.35 -5.98 -26.30
CA LEU A 296 6.92 -6.30 -24.94
C LEU A 296 5.62 -5.57 -24.58
N ASN A 297 5.54 -4.27 -24.82
CA ASN A 297 4.34 -3.47 -24.57
C ASN A 297 3.13 -3.96 -25.37
N LYS A 298 3.35 -4.40 -26.61
CA LYS A 298 2.29 -4.97 -27.46
C LYS A 298 1.83 -6.34 -26.95
N ARG A 299 2.75 -7.21 -26.54
CA ARG A 299 2.44 -8.52 -25.94
C ARG A 299 1.68 -8.36 -24.62
N LEU A 300 2.15 -7.49 -23.72
CA LEU A 300 1.45 -7.19 -22.45
C LEU A 300 0.01 -6.73 -22.69
N PHE A 301 -0.20 -5.87 -23.69
CA PHE A 301 -1.54 -5.41 -24.03
C PHE A 301 -2.41 -6.54 -24.60
N LEU A 302 -1.93 -7.27 -25.61
CA LEU A 302 -2.74 -8.26 -26.32
C LEU A 302 -2.95 -9.57 -25.55
N GLU A 303 -1.98 -9.99 -24.74
CA GLU A 303 -1.99 -11.29 -24.06
C GLU A 303 -2.51 -11.21 -22.62
N ALA A 304 -2.40 -10.05 -21.95
CA ALA A 304 -2.82 -9.90 -20.54
C ALA A 304 -3.90 -8.83 -20.34
N GLU A 305 -3.69 -7.61 -20.80
CA GLU A 305 -4.58 -6.48 -20.48
C GLU A 305 -5.90 -6.54 -21.25
N LEU A 306 -5.84 -6.71 -22.58
CA LEU A 306 -7.02 -6.75 -23.44
C LEU A 306 -7.95 -7.95 -23.14
N PRO A 307 -7.45 -9.19 -22.98
CA PRO A 307 -8.31 -10.32 -22.62
C PRO A 307 -9.02 -10.13 -21.29
N PHE A 308 -8.34 -9.51 -20.32
CA PHE A 308 -8.93 -9.19 -19.03
C PHE A 308 -10.12 -8.24 -19.14
N PHE A 309 -10.01 -7.18 -19.95
CA PHE A 309 -11.09 -6.19 -20.10
C PHE A 309 -12.21 -6.60 -21.07
N MET A 310 -11.90 -7.37 -22.11
CA MET A 310 -12.85 -7.63 -23.21
C MET A 310 -13.39 -9.06 -23.27
N LEU A 311 -12.71 -10.03 -22.67
CA LEU A 311 -13.01 -11.46 -22.87
C LEU A 311 -13.30 -12.23 -21.58
N ASP A 312 -12.99 -11.68 -20.40
CA ASP A 312 -13.17 -12.39 -19.13
C ASP A 312 -14.59 -12.17 -18.57
N ILE A 313 -15.56 -12.96 -19.04
CA ILE A 313 -16.92 -13.05 -18.46
C ILE A 313 -16.92 -13.90 -17.16
N LYS A 314 -15.78 -13.97 -16.46
CA LYS A 314 -15.67 -14.77 -15.24
C LYS A 314 -16.43 -14.09 -14.11
N LYS A 315 -17.29 -14.88 -13.45
CA LYS A 315 -17.86 -14.49 -12.18
C LYS A 315 -16.78 -14.57 -11.12
N TYR A 316 -16.60 -13.48 -10.41
CA TYR A 316 -15.60 -13.39 -9.35
C TYR A 316 -16.23 -13.66 -7.98
N PRO A 317 -15.51 -14.36 -7.09
CA PRO A 317 -16.07 -14.77 -5.81
C PRO A 317 -16.37 -13.56 -4.93
N THR A 318 -17.55 -13.58 -4.31
CA THR A 318 -17.97 -12.61 -3.28
C THR A 318 -17.84 -13.20 -1.87
N ASN A 319 -17.65 -14.52 -1.79
CA ASN A 319 -17.40 -15.24 -0.55
C ASN A 319 -15.89 -15.41 -0.34
N THR A 320 -15.47 -15.31 0.93
CA THR A 320 -14.08 -15.53 1.32
C THR A 320 -13.68 -17.00 1.19
N GLN A 321 -12.38 -17.22 1.01
CA GLN A 321 -11.78 -18.55 0.93
C GLN A 321 -10.76 -18.75 2.05
N GLY A 322 -11.00 -19.78 2.87
CA GLY A 322 -10.12 -20.11 4.00
C GLY A 322 -10.24 -19.14 5.19
N ASP A 323 -9.43 -19.42 6.21
CA ASP A 323 -9.32 -18.58 7.40
C ASP A 323 -8.08 -17.68 7.29
N SER A 324 -8.26 -16.37 7.44
CA SER A 324 -7.19 -15.39 7.23
C SER A 324 -6.03 -15.56 8.21
N ILE A 325 -6.30 -15.88 9.48
CA ILE A 325 -5.23 -16.11 10.48
C ILE A 325 -4.44 -17.37 10.12
N MET A 326 -5.11 -18.46 9.75
CA MET A 326 -4.44 -19.70 9.33
C MET A 326 -3.57 -19.49 8.09
N ILE A 327 -4.11 -18.82 7.05
CA ILE A 327 -3.37 -18.52 5.82
C ILE A 327 -2.16 -17.64 6.13
N VAL A 328 -2.33 -16.56 6.91
CA VAL A 328 -1.22 -15.69 7.29
C VAL A 328 -0.14 -16.46 8.04
N ARG A 329 -0.49 -17.38 8.95
CA ARG A 329 0.48 -18.24 9.66
C ARG A 329 1.23 -19.18 8.72
N GLN A 330 0.55 -19.73 7.70
CA GLN A 330 1.20 -20.56 6.68
C GLN A 330 2.21 -19.75 5.86
N LEU A 331 1.82 -18.56 5.41
CA LEU A 331 2.68 -17.65 4.66
C LEU A 331 3.84 -17.12 5.50
N PHE A 332 3.59 -16.88 6.79
CA PHE A 332 4.62 -16.55 7.76
C PHE A 332 5.70 -17.63 7.79
N ASN A 333 5.32 -18.88 8.02
CA ASN A 333 6.27 -20.00 8.05
C ASN A 333 7.01 -20.19 6.72
N LYS A 334 6.35 -19.91 5.58
CA LYS A 334 6.95 -20.01 4.25
C LYS A 334 8.03 -18.95 4.00
N TYR A 335 7.78 -17.70 4.39
CA TYR A 335 8.63 -16.58 3.98
C TYR A 335 9.55 -16.03 5.07
N HIS A 336 9.23 -16.25 6.36
CA HIS A 336 9.90 -15.64 7.51
C HIS A 336 11.42 -15.74 7.45
N SER A 337 11.99 -16.94 7.31
CA SER A 337 13.44 -17.11 7.29
C SER A 337 14.10 -16.39 6.11
N SER A 338 13.50 -16.49 4.92
CA SER A 338 14.04 -15.86 3.70
C SER A 338 13.97 -14.33 3.74
N LEU A 339 12.98 -13.79 4.45
CA LEU A 339 12.79 -12.35 4.63
C LEU A 339 13.75 -11.81 5.68
N ASN A 340 13.96 -12.54 6.78
CA ASN A 340 14.93 -12.16 7.80
C ASN A 340 16.34 -11.98 7.20
N ASP A 341 16.77 -12.93 6.35
CA ASP A 341 18.07 -12.85 5.65
C ASP A 341 18.17 -11.63 4.73
N PHE A 342 17.07 -11.26 4.06
CA PHE A 342 17.03 -10.07 3.21
C PHE A 342 17.13 -8.79 4.02
N PHE A 343 16.37 -8.66 5.09
CA PHE A 343 16.35 -7.44 5.91
C PHE A 343 17.68 -7.21 6.63
N LEU A 344 18.35 -8.29 7.06
CA LEU A 344 19.73 -8.21 7.56
C LEU A 344 20.70 -7.66 6.49
N LYS A 345 20.54 -8.02 5.21
CA LYS A 345 21.37 -7.49 4.10
C LYS A 345 21.03 -6.04 3.71
N VAL A 346 19.77 -5.63 3.79
CA VAL A 346 19.38 -4.22 3.54
C VAL A 346 19.99 -3.29 4.59
N LYS A 347 20.04 -3.74 5.86
CA LYS A 347 20.66 -2.99 6.97
C LYS A 347 22.15 -2.76 6.79
N THR A 348 22.88 -3.71 6.19
CA THR A 348 24.33 -3.59 5.98
C THR A 348 24.70 -2.79 4.74
N THR A 349 23.80 -2.69 3.76
CA THR A 349 24.04 -1.99 2.48
C THR A 349 23.58 -0.53 2.50
N ARG A 350 22.58 -0.17 3.30
CA ARG A 350 22.24 1.24 3.55
C ARG A 350 23.25 1.86 4.51
N LYS A 351 24.25 2.58 3.96
CA LYS A 351 24.65 3.85 4.60
C LYS A 351 23.35 4.61 4.77
N ILE A 352 22.96 4.88 6.02
CA ILE A 352 21.85 5.76 6.38
C ILE A 352 21.98 6.98 5.46
N PHE A 353 21.12 7.08 4.43
CA PHE A 353 21.09 8.29 3.62
C PHE A 353 20.78 9.41 4.62
N PRO A 354 21.65 10.43 4.73
CA PRO A 354 21.38 11.52 5.65
C PRO A 354 20.00 12.06 5.30
N LEU A 355 19.17 12.17 6.34
CA LEU A 355 17.93 12.92 6.36
C LEU A 355 18.14 14.25 5.63
N LYS A 356 17.76 14.33 4.35
CA LYS A 356 17.47 15.61 3.76
C LYS A 356 16.05 15.95 4.20
N TYR A 357 15.99 16.73 5.26
CA TYR A 357 14.82 17.52 5.61
C TYR A 357 14.39 18.27 4.33
N TYR A 358 13.18 18.02 3.83
CA TYR A 358 12.51 18.90 2.86
C TYR A 358 11.77 20.05 3.59
N PHE A 359 12.30 20.45 4.74
CA PHE A 359 11.94 21.66 5.45
C PHE A 359 13.24 22.34 5.86
N ASP A 360 13.88 22.97 4.89
CA ASP A 360 14.63 24.21 5.12
C ASP A 360 14.86 24.93 3.79
N GLU A 361 14.63 26.24 3.83
CA GLU A 361 14.96 27.30 2.87
C GLU A 361 14.05 27.48 1.64
N THR A 362 12.94 28.22 1.78
CA THR A 362 12.94 29.70 1.64
C THR A 362 11.67 30.30 2.21
#